data_AF-C4JB36-F1
#
_entry.id   AF-C4JB36-F1
#
_cell.length_a   1.000
_cell.length_b   1.000
_cell.length_c   1.000
_cell.angle_alpha   90.00
_cell.angle_beta   90.00
_cell.angle_gamma   90.00
#
_symmetry.space_group_name_H-M   'P 1'
#
loop_
_entity.id
_entity.type
_entity.pdbx_description
1 polymer ?
#
loop_
_entity_poly.entity_id
_entity_poly.type
_entity_poly.pdbx_seq_one_letter_code
_entity_poly.pdbx_strand_id
1 'polypeptide(L)'
;MPKLLMSNSQKGWPFFQRLLVALFKFMEPYLRNAELPEAVDLLYKGTMRVLLVLLHDFPEFICDYHFSFCDVIPSSCIQMRNVILSAFPRNMRLPDPSTPNLKIDLLAEISIAPRIMSDVDGTLKSKQLKTEFDEYLKRPEGSSFLSVLKQNLLLPQNEAAVAGTRYNVPLINSLVLYVGIQAVQQLQQNKANASASVQQIKHTPTMDSFQIETATEMFTNLITSFDTEGRYLLLNAIANQLRYPNSHTHYYSFIILHLFAEATQEIIQEQITRVLLERLIVNRPHPWGLLITSIELIKNPRYNFWNRSFTHSAPEIEKLFESVARSCGAKAVDEGISVQDGSH
;
A
#
# COMPACT_ATOMS: atom_id res chain seq x y z
N MET A 1 27.86 -0.50 6.99
CA MET A 1 26.66 -0.83 6.17
C MET A 1 27.00 -1.81 5.03
N PRO A 2 27.90 -1.52 4.05
CA PRO A 2 28.10 -2.40 2.88
C PRO A 2 28.49 -3.85 3.24
N LYS A 3 29.38 -4.06 4.23
CA LYS A 3 29.80 -5.40 4.67
C LYS A 3 28.63 -6.30 5.13
N LEU A 4 27.60 -5.73 5.75
CA LEU A 4 26.41 -6.49 6.18
C LEU A 4 25.50 -6.78 4.97
N LEU A 5 25.26 -5.78 4.12
CA LEU A 5 24.33 -5.90 3.01
C LEU A 5 24.87 -6.71 1.83
N MET A 6 26.20 -6.74 1.64
CA MET A 6 26.89 -7.53 0.61
C MET A 6 27.38 -8.89 1.11
N SER A 7 27.01 -9.28 2.33
CA SER A 7 27.36 -10.60 2.88
C SER A 7 26.75 -11.71 2.01
N ASN A 8 27.51 -12.78 1.81
CA ASN A 8 27.11 -13.93 1.00
C ASN A 8 25.71 -14.45 1.40
N SER A 9 24.89 -14.72 0.40
CA SER A 9 23.52 -15.21 0.58
C SER A 9 22.66 -14.32 1.48
N GLN A 10 22.90 -13.01 1.50
CA GLN A 10 22.11 -12.02 2.25
C GLN A 10 22.10 -12.27 3.77
N LYS A 11 23.07 -13.01 4.32
CA LYS A 11 23.11 -13.39 5.74
C LYS A 11 23.18 -12.20 6.70
N GLY A 12 23.70 -11.06 6.25
CA GLY A 12 23.77 -9.84 7.06
C GLY A 12 22.48 -9.02 7.08
N TRP A 13 21.51 -9.32 6.20
CA TRP A 13 20.29 -8.53 6.07
C TRP A 13 19.41 -8.53 7.33
N PRO A 14 19.12 -9.68 7.99
CA PRO A 14 18.31 -9.68 9.20
C PRO A 14 18.92 -8.82 10.33
N PHE A 15 20.25 -8.81 10.46
CA PHE A 15 20.93 -7.99 11.47
C PHE A 15 20.80 -6.50 11.18
N PHE A 16 20.99 -6.11 9.91
CA PHE A 16 20.85 -4.71 9.52
C PHE A 16 19.40 -4.23 9.61
N GLN A 17 18.43 -5.08 9.26
CA GLN A 17 17.01 -4.83 9.45
C GLN A 17 16.67 -4.58 10.92
N ARG A 18 17.18 -5.40 11.85
CA ARG A 18 16.94 -5.22 13.30
C ARG A 18 17.49 -3.89 13.81
N LEU A 19 18.62 -3.42 13.30
CA LEU A 19 19.20 -2.12 13.65
C LEU A 19 18.31 -0.96 13.16
N LEU A 20 17.82 -1.03 11.91
CA LEU A 20 16.90 -0.02 11.39
C LEU A 20 15.57 -0.01 12.14
N VAL A 21 15.01 -1.18 12.45
CA VAL A 21 13.79 -1.26 13.27
C VAL A 21 14.01 -0.69 14.67
N ALA A 22 15.16 -0.94 15.30
CA ALA A 22 15.49 -0.34 16.59
C ALA A 22 15.56 1.19 16.51
N LEU A 23 16.17 1.73 15.45
CA LEU A 23 16.20 3.17 15.18
C LEU A 23 14.79 3.75 14.99
N PHE A 24 13.96 3.11 14.17
CA PHE A 24 12.61 3.60 13.91
C PHE A 24 11.73 3.55 15.16
N LYS A 25 11.80 2.47 15.96
CA LYS A 25 11.10 2.37 17.24
C LYS A 25 11.54 3.42 18.25
N PHE A 26 12.82 3.78 18.28
CA PHE A 26 13.30 4.87 19.13
C PHE A 26 12.71 6.23 18.71
N MET A 27 12.62 6.48 17.41
CA MET A 27 12.10 7.74 16.86
C MET A 27 10.57 7.84 16.87
N GLU A 28 9.87 6.70 16.86
CA GLU A 28 8.42 6.59 16.70
C GLU A 28 7.60 7.56 17.58
N PRO A 29 7.81 7.67 18.92
CA PRO A 29 6.99 8.56 19.75
C PRO A 29 7.17 10.04 19.40
N TYR A 30 8.40 10.45 19.05
CA TYR A 30 8.70 11.82 18.61
C TYR A 30 8.05 12.13 17.26
N LEU A 31 8.15 11.16 16.33
CA LEU A 31 7.62 11.27 14.98
C LEU A 31 6.09 11.30 14.97
N ARG A 32 5.44 10.50 15.84
CA ARG A 32 3.98 10.44 15.98
C ARG A 32 3.41 11.81 16.36
N ASN A 33 4.03 12.48 17.33
CA ASN A 33 3.56 13.75 17.87
C ASN A 33 4.12 14.98 17.14
N ALA A 34 4.94 14.77 16.10
CA ALA A 34 5.71 15.84 15.44
C ALA A 34 6.56 16.67 16.40
N GLU A 35 7.02 16.06 17.50
CA GLU A 35 7.91 16.67 18.49
C GLU A 35 9.36 16.41 18.07
N LEU A 36 9.93 17.36 17.33
CA LEU A 36 11.28 17.24 16.78
C LEU A 36 12.25 18.24 17.42
N PRO A 37 12.78 17.96 18.63
CA PRO A 37 13.94 18.66 19.16
C PRO A 37 15.10 18.63 18.16
N GLU A 38 16.01 19.59 18.24
CA GLU A 38 17.14 19.73 17.29
C GLU A 38 17.92 18.41 17.09
N ALA A 39 18.18 17.66 18.17
CA ALA A 39 18.84 16.36 18.11
C ALA A 39 18.02 15.31 17.34
N VAL A 40 16.69 15.31 17.49
CA VAL A 40 15.78 14.39 16.80
C VAL A 40 15.61 14.78 15.34
N ASP A 41 15.54 16.08 15.01
CA ASP A 41 15.53 16.57 13.63
C ASP A 41 16.82 16.18 12.89
N LEU A 42 17.98 16.34 13.53
CA LEU A 42 19.26 15.90 12.98
C LEU A 42 19.27 14.37 12.77
N LEU A 43 18.76 13.60 13.74
CA LEU A 43 18.62 12.15 13.62
C LEU A 43 17.67 11.76 12.47
N TYR A 44 16.56 12.46 12.29
CA TYR A 44 15.61 12.23 11.19
C TYR A 44 16.27 12.50 9.84
N LYS A 45 16.97 13.62 9.68
CA LYS A 45 17.72 13.93 8.45
C LYS A 45 18.78 12.89 8.15
N GLY A 46 19.52 12.42 9.18
CA GLY A 46 20.49 11.34 9.05
C GLY A 46 19.84 10.01 8.62
N THR A 47 18.70 9.68 9.22
CA THR A 47 17.91 8.48 8.91
C THR A 47 17.40 8.51 7.48
N MET A 48 16.88 9.65 7.01
CA MET A 48 16.45 9.84 5.62
C MET A 48 17.62 9.66 4.64
N ARG A 49 18.81 10.18 4.94
CA ARG A 49 20.00 9.96 4.10
C ARG A 49 20.37 8.48 4.03
N VAL A 50 20.33 7.76 5.15
CA VAL A 50 20.55 6.30 5.17
C VAL A 50 19.52 5.58 4.30
N LEU A 51 18.23 5.92 4.41
CA LEU A 51 17.18 5.31 3.61
C LEU A 51 17.33 5.60 2.11
N LEU A 52 17.75 6.81 1.73
CA LEU A 52 18.02 7.16 0.33
C LEU A 52 19.21 6.38 -0.25
N VAL A 53 20.29 6.20 0.53
CA VAL A 53 21.42 5.33 0.13
C VAL A 53 20.95 3.89 -0.04
N LEU A 54 20.15 3.37 0.89
CA LEU A 54 19.59 2.02 0.79
C LEU A 54 18.67 1.87 -0.44
N LEU A 55 17.85 2.87 -0.74
CA LEU A 55 16.98 2.88 -1.90
C LEU A 55 17.78 2.82 -3.21
N HIS A 56 18.88 3.55 -3.28
CA HIS A 56 19.73 3.57 -4.47
C HIS A 56 20.59 2.29 -4.61
N ASP A 57 21.31 1.90 -3.55
CA ASP A 57 22.34 0.86 -3.63
C ASP A 57 21.81 -0.56 -3.32
N PHE A 58 20.78 -0.66 -2.49
CA PHE A 58 20.24 -1.92 -1.96
C PHE A 58 18.69 -1.97 -1.96
N PRO A 59 18.00 -1.62 -3.06
CA PRO A 59 16.54 -1.54 -3.06
C PRO A 59 15.87 -2.88 -2.76
N GLU A 60 16.47 -4.02 -3.12
CA GLU A 60 15.91 -5.35 -2.80
C GLU A 60 15.85 -5.61 -1.29
N PHE A 61 16.81 -5.10 -0.53
CA PHE A 61 16.77 -5.18 0.94
C PHE A 61 15.58 -4.42 1.50
N ILE A 62 15.32 -3.20 0.98
CA ILE A 62 14.13 -2.44 1.37
C ILE A 62 12.86 -3.19 0.94
N CYS A 63 12.81 -3.74 -0.28
CA CYS A 63 11.66 -4.49 -0.80
C CYS A 63 11.26 -5.64 0.12
N ASP A 64 12.24 -6.47 0.50
CA ASP A 64 12.03 -7.70 1.28
C ASP A 64 11.57 -7.39 2.72
N TYR A 65 12.01 -6.26 3.29
CA TYR A 65 11.69 -5.87 4.68
C TYR A 65 10.72 -4.69 4.82
N HIS A 66 10.14 -4.20 3.72
CA HIS A 66 9.25 -3.03 3.70
C HIS A 66 8.13 -3.13 4.75
N PHE A 67 7.57 -4.33 4.95
CA PHE A 67 6.50 -4.59 5.90
C PHE A 67 6.97 -4.28 7.32
N SER A 68 8.06 -4.90 7.78
CA SER A 68 8.62 -4.65 9.11
C SER A 68 9.01 -3.19 9.36
N PHE A 69 9.43 -2.46 8.33
CA PHE A 69 9.75 -1.04 8.46
C PHE A 69 8.50 -0.18 8.55
N CYS A 70 7.52 -0.41 7.66
CA CYS A 70 6.27 0.32 7.69
C CYS A 70 5.46 0.05 8.96
N ASP A 71 5.64 -1.11 9.59
CA ASP A 71 4.95 -1.49 10.82
C ASP A 71 5.38 -0.68 12.05
N VAL A 72 6.58 -0.07 12.01
CA VAL A 72 7.14 0.73 13.11
C VAL A 72 7.24 2.22 12.79
N ILE A 73 7.11 2.61 11.52
CA ILE A 73 7.13 4.02 11.10
C ILE A 73 5.69 4.56 11.14
N PRO A 74 5.41 5.64 11.89
CA PRO A 74 4.08 6.25 11.97
C PRO A 74 3.50 6.57 10.59
N SER A 75 2.17 6.46 10.44
CA SER A 75 1.49 6.81 9.18
C SER A 75 1.67 8.27 8.79
N SER A 76 1.92 9.17 9.76
CA SER A 76 2.24 10.59 9.51
C SER A 76 3.60 10.80 8.83
N CYS A 77 4.52 9.85 8.89
CA CYS A 77 5.85 9.95 8.28
C CYS A 77 5.82 9.59 6.79
N ILE A 78 4.99 10.30 6.03
CA ILE A 78 4.68 9.99 4.64
C ILE A 78 5.93 9.89 3.76
N GLN A 79 6.83 10.87 3.83
CA GLN A 79 8.06 10.88 3.02
C GLN A 79 8.94 9.65 3.30
N MET A 80 9.10 9.30 4.56
CA MET A 80 9.93 8.16 5.00
C MET A 80 9.34 6.84 4.51
N ARG A 81 8.02 6.66 4.65
CA ARG A 81 7.31 5.50 4.12
C ARG A 81 7.37 5.45 2.60
N ASN A 82 7.21 6.57 1.90
CA ASN A 82 7.32 6.63 0.45
C ASN A 82 8.70 6.17 -0.04
N VAL A 83 9.79 6.61 0.58
CA VAL A 83 11.14 6.13 0.24
C VAL A 83 11.24 4.61 0.35
N ILE A 84 10.65 4.01 1.38
CA ILE A 84 10.63 2.55 1.55
C ILE A 84 9.76 1.86 0.49
N LEU A 85 8.54 2.37 0.29
CA LEU A 85 7.54 1.78 -0.59
C LEU A 85 7.83 1.98 -2.09
N SER A 86 8.70 2.93 -2.41
CA SER A 86 9.22 3.18 -3.76
C SER A 86 10.37 2.25 -4.14
N ALA A 87 10.92 1.46 -3.23
CA ALA A 87 11.95 0.48 -3.59
C ALA A 87 11.37 -0.62 -4.50
N PHE A 88 12.15 -1.03 -5.49
CA PHE A 88 11.82 -2.11 -6.43
C PHE A 88 13.07 -2.86 -6.90
N PRO A 89 12.96 -4.12 -7.35
CA PRO A 89 14.12 -4.90 -7.83
C PRO A 89 14.86 -4.21 -8.99
N ARG A 90 16.19 -4.11 -8.92
CA ARG A 90 16.98 -3.33 -9.92
C ARG A 90 16.86 -3.83 -11.36
N ASN A 91 16.58 -5.11 -11.54
CA ASN A 91 16.39 -5.71 -12.86
C ASN A 91 15.00 -5.49 -13.45
N MET A 92 14.08 -4.88 -12.70
CA MET A 92 12.74 -4.54 -13.17
C MET A 92 12.75 -3.19 -13.91
N ARG A 93 12.08 -3.13 -15.05
CA ARG A 93 11.81 -1.87 -15.75
C ARG A 93 10.37 -1.45 -15.46
N LEU A 94 10.21 -0.35 -14.74
CA LEU A 94 8.88 0.17 -14.45
C LEU A 94 8.27 0.81 -15.71
N PRO A 95 7.06 0.40 -16.13
CA PRO A 95 6.31 1.15 -17.13
C PRO A 95 6.04 2.56 -16.63
N ASP A 96 6.17 3.57 -17.49
CA ASP A 96 5.85 4.94 -17.09
C ASP A 96 4.33 5.06 -16.82
N PRO A 97 3.90 5.40 -15.59
CA PRO A 97 2.49 5.57 -15.25
C PRO A 97 1.75 6.60 -16.12
N SER A 98 2.48 7.53 -16.74
CA SER A 98 1.92 8.55 -17.62
C SER A 98 1.68 8.09 -19.07
N THR A 99 2.07 6.86 -19.40
CA THR A 99 1.86 6.28 -20.74
C THR A 99 0.36 6.22 -21.04
N PRO A 100 -0.14 6.89 -22.10
CA PRO A 100 -1.54 6.83 -22.47
C PRO A 100 -1.98 5.39 -22.75
N ASN A 101 -3.15 4.99 -22.22
CA ASN A 101 -3.72 3.66 -22.39
C ASN A 101 -2.79 2.51 -21.93
N LEU A 102 -1.99 2.72 -20.88
CA LEU A 102 -1.18 1.68 -20.28
C LEU A 102 -2.06 0.51 -19.83
N LYS A 103 -1.86 -0.65 -20.45
CA LYS A 103 -2.62 -1.87 -20.14
C LYS A 103 -1.94 -2.65 -19.01
N ILE A 104 -2.24 -2.28 -17.77
CA ILE A 104 -1.65 -2.88 -16.57
C ILE A 104 -1.90 -4.40 -16.54
N ASP A 105 -3.08 -4.85 -16.94
CA ASP A 105 -3.46 -6.27 -16.95
C ASP A 105 -2.63 -7.14 -17.91
N LEU A 106 -1.82 -6.55 -18.78
CA LEU A 106 -0.93 -7.25 -19.70
C LEU A 106 0.51 -7.40 -19.17
N LEU A 107 0.84 -6.75 -18.04
CA LEU A 107 2.16 -6.86 -17.44
C LEU A 107 2.34 -8.25 -16.84
N ALA A 108 3.40 -8.96 -17.20
CA ALA A 108 3.67 -10.29 -16.67
C ALA A 108 3.91 -10.27 -15.15
N GLU A 109 4.51 -9.19 -14.66
CA GLU A 109 4.89 -8.99 -13.27
C GLU A 109 3.70 -8.98 -12.32
N ILE A 110 2.50 -8.57 -12.75
CA ILE A 110 1.30 -8.55 -11.90
C ILE A 110 0.84 -9.97 -11.51
N SER A 111 1.37 -11.00 -12.15
CA SER A 111 1.09 -12.39 -11.78
C SER A 111 2.11 -12.94 -10.76
N ILE A 112 3.16 -12.19 -10.43
CA ILE A 112 4.26 -12.62 -9.57
C ILE A 112 4.12 -11.99 -8.18
N ALA A 113 4.10 -12.82 -7.13
CA ALA A 113 4.06 -12.34 -5.75
C ALA A 113 5.40 -11.70 -5.34
N PRO A 114 5.38 -10.56 -4.63
CA PRO A 114 6.60 -9.97 -4.10
C PRO A 114 7.18 -10.84 -2.97
N ARG A 115 8.51 -10.84 -2.83
CA ARG A 115 9.16 -11.48 -1.70
C ARG A 115 8.96 -10.65 -0.43
N ILE A 116 8.64 -11.32 0.67
CA ILE A 116 8.45 -10.71 2.00
C ILE A 116 9.27 -11.52 3.00
N MET A 117 10.26 -10.88 3.62
CA MET A 117 11.15 -11.47 4.63
C MET A 117 10.80 -10.99 6.06
N SER A 118 9.56 -10.61 6.29
CA SER A 118 9.05 -10.17 7.59
C SER A 118 8.06 -11.19 8.15
N ASP A 119 7.96 -11.27 9.48
CA ASP A 119 6.94 -12.11 10.14
C ASP A 119 5.56 -11.45 10.04
N VAL A 120 4.76 -11.89 9.07
CA VAL A 120 3.37 -11.43 8.89
C VAL A 120 2.42 -12.14 9.86
N ASP A 121 2.71 -13.42 10.13
CA ASP A 121 1.83 -14.34 10.84
C ASP A 121 1.85 -14.16 12.35
N GLY A 122 2.99 -13.76 12.94
CA GLY A 122 3.23 -13.82 14.38
C GLY A 122 2.14 -13.13 15.20
N THR A 123 1.76 -11.90 14.81
CA THR A 123 0.73 -11.13 15.52
C THR A 123 -0.67 -11.72 15.32
N LEU A 124 -0.99 -12.23 14.13
CA LEU A 124 -2.27 -12.88 13.83
C LEU A 124 -2.44 -14.19 14.61
N LYS A 125 -1.39 -15.01 14.70
CA LYS A 125 -1.37 -16.24 15.47
C LYS A 125 -1.55 -15.96 16.97
N SER A 126 -0.91 -14.91 17.48
CA SER A 126 -1.03 -14.52 18.90
C SER A 126 -2.47 -14.13 19.29
N LYS A 127 -3.27 -13.69 18.32
CA LYS A 127 -4.67 -13.28 18.50
C LYS A 127 -5.68 -14.29 17.93
N GLN A 128 -5.22 -15.47 17.49
CA GLN A 128 -6.04 -16.51 16.84
C GLN A 128 -6.76 -16.09 15.53
N LEU A 129 -6.62 -14.83 15.10
CA LEU A 129 -7.24 -14.28 13.90
C LEU A 129 -6.85 -15.00 12.62
N LYS A 130 -5.64 -15.56 12.54
CA LYS A 130 -5.21 -16.33 11.36
C LYS A 130 -6.15 -17.51 11.13
N THR A 131 -6.39 -18.31 12.17
CA THR A 131 -7.24 -19.51 12.08
C THR A 131 -8.69 -19.13 11.80
N GLU A 132 -9.21 -18.13 12.51
CA GLU A 132 -10.59 -17.65 12.31
C GLU A 132 -10.82 -17.13 10.89
N PHE A 133 -9.86 -16.39 10.33
CA PHE A 133 -9.94 -15.92 8.94
C PHE A 133 -9.83 -17.07 7.93
N ASP A 134 -8.93 -18.03 8.14
CA ASP A 134 -8.80 -19.22 7.28
C ASP A 134 -10.10 -20.07 7.29
N GLU A 135 -10.84 -20.08 8.40
CA GLU A 135 -12.16 -20.71 8.50
C GLU A 135 -13.25 -19.89 7.80
N TYR A 136 -13.26 -18.57 8.00
CA TYR A 136 -14.17 -17.65 7.32
C TYR A 136 -14.05 -17.74 5.79
N LEU A 137 -12.83 -17.82 5.25
CA LEU A 137 -12.61 -17.99 3.80
C LEU A 137 -13.21 -19.30 3.25
N LYS A 138 -13.30 -20.35 4.07
CA LYS A 138 -13.87 -21.65 3.66
C LYS A 138 -15.38 -21.68 3.80
N ARG A 139 -15.92 -21.00 4.80
CA ARG A 139 -17.34 -21.01 5.18
C ARG A 139 -17.76 -19.61 5.66
N PRO A 140 -18.00 -18.68 4.74
CA PRO A 140 -18.42 -17.32 5.11
C PRO A 140 -19.87 -17.32 5.63
N GLU A 141 -20.74 -18.17 5.08
CA GLU A 141 -22.13 -18.30 5.51
C GLU A 141 -22.23 -18.76 6.97
N GLY A 142 -22.89 -17.96 7.82
CA GLY A 142 -23.08 -18.24 9.24
C GLY A 142 -21.85 -17.96 10.13
N SER A 143 -20.76 -17.44 9.57
CA SER A 143 -19.60 -17.02 10.35
C SER A 143 -19.87 -15.75 11.15
N SER A 144 -19.49 -15.74 12.43
CA SER A 144 -19.48 -14.53 13.26
C SER A 144 -18.20 -13.71 13.11
N PHE A 145 -17.25 -14.15 12.26
CA PHE A 145 -15.93 -13.53 12.14
C PHE A 145 -16.01 -12.03 11.91
N LEU A 146 -16.77 -11.58 10.90
CA LEU A 146 -16.90 -10.16 10.57
C LEU A 146 -17.52 -9.34 11.71
N SER A 147 -18.46 -9.91 12.48
CA SER A 147 -19.13 -9.17 13.55
C SER A 147 -18.23 -8.89 14.75
N VAL A 148 -17.25 -9.76 15.01
CA VAL A 148 -16.27 -9.59 16.09
C VAL A 148 -14.95 -8.98 15.64
N LEU A 149 -14.67 -8.98 14.32
CA LEU A 149 -13.38 -8.57 13.76
C LEU A 149 -12.96 -7.17 14.20
N LYS A 150 -13.87 -6.18 14.13
CA LYS A 150 -13.57 -4.83 14.59
C LYS A 150 -13.11 -4.80 16.05
N GLN A 151 -13.76 -5.56 16.92
CA GLN A 151 -13.43 -5.61 18.34
C GLN A 151 -12.07 -6.28 18.57
N ASN A 152 -11.76 -7.33 17.81
CA ASN A 152 -10.48 -8.02 17.87
C ASN A 152 -9.29 -7.15 17.41
N LEU A 153 -9.55 -6.11 16.61
CA LEU A 153 -8.57 -5.14 16.14
C LEU A 153 -8.34 -3.96 17.10
N LEU A 154 -9.06 -3.90 18.23
CA LEU A 154 -8.85 -2.89 19.26
C LEU A 154 -7.82 -3.34 20.30
N LEU A 155 -7.09 -2.36 20.85
CA LEU A 155 -6.19 -2.55 21.98
C LEU A 155 -6.97 -2.44 23.31
N PRO A 156 -6.53 -3.16 24.35
CA PRO A 156 -6.88 -2.84 25.73
C PRO A 156 -6.51 -1.39 26.09
N GLN A 157 -7.25 -0.76 26.99
CA GLN A 157 -7.12 0.68 27.29
C GLN A 157 -5.71 1.11 27.74
N ASN A 158 -5.03 0.25 28.52
CA ASN A 158 -3.65 0.48 28.95
C ASN A 158 -2.65 0.46 27.79
N GLU A 159 -2.82 -0.45 26.83
CA GLU A 159 -1.98 -0.52 25.63
C GLU A 159 -2.29 0.63 24.67
N ALA A 160 -3.55 1.02 24.55
CA ALA A 160 -4.00 2.12 23.70
C ALA A 160 -3.35 3.47 24.08
N ALA A 161 -3.22 3.74 25.40
CA ALA A 161 -2.59 4.96 25.89
C ALA A 161 -1.11 5.07 25.46
N VAL A 162 -0.39 3.95 25.45
CA VAL A 162 1.01 3.88 25.00
C VAL A 162 1.12 3.96 23.48
N ALA A 163 0.23 3.24 22.78
CA ALA A 163 0.17 3.22 21.33
C ALA A 163 -0.34 4.53 20.70
N GLY A 164 -0.91 5.44 21.50
CA GLY A 164 -1.47 6.71 21.00
C GLY A 164 -2.70 6.50 20.09
N THR A 165 -3.26 5.30 20.10
CA THR A 165 -4.42 4.89 19.30
C THR A 165 -5.13 3.74 20.00
N ARG A 166 -6.45 3.65 19.83
CA ARG A 166 -7.26 2.51 20.29
C ARG A 166 -7.09 1.26 19.42
N TYR A 167 -6.44 1.37 18.27
CA TYR A 167 -6.33 0.29 17.28
C TYR A 167 -4.99 -0.44 17.37
N ASN A 168 -5.01 -1.76 17.21
CA ASN A 168 -3.80 -2.55 17.09
C ASN A 168 -3.26 -2.44 15.66
N VAL A 169 -2.48 -1.39 15.41
CA VAL A 169 -1.94 -1.08 14.07
C VAL A 169 -1.14 -2.25 13.47
N PRO A 170 -0.22 -2.92 14.21
CA PRO A 170 0.46 -4.10 13.69
C PRO A 170 -0.48 -5.23 13.29
N LEU A 171 -1.53 -5.48 14.08
CA LEU A 171 -2.52 -6.49 13.76
C LEU A 171 -3.34 -6.15 12.50
N ILE A 172 -3.71 -4.87 12.32
CA ILE A 172 -4.35 -4.39 11.08
C ILE A 172 -3.41 -4.62 9.89
N ASN A 173 -2.15 -4.18 9.99
CA ASN A 173 -1.17 -4.32 8.92
C ASN A 173 -0.96 -5.79 8.52
N SER A 174 -0.79 -6.68 9.50
CA SER A 174 -0.66 -8.12 9.27
C SER A 174 -1.92 -8.73 8.68
N LEU A 175 -3.11 -8.38 9.19
CA LEU A 175 -4.38 -8.89 8.66
C LEU A 175 -4.53 -8.52 7.20
N VAL A 176 -4.35 -7.23 6.86
CA VAL A 176 -4.40 -6.76 5.48
C VAL A 176 -3.45 -7.59 4.63
N LEU A 177 -2.14 -7.56 4.93
CA LEU A 177 -1.14 -8.25 4.12
C LEU A 177 -1.42 -9.75 3.97
N TYR A 178 -1.82 -10.43 5.05
CA TYR A 178 -2.15 -11.85 5.03
C TYR A 178 -3.34 -12.16 4.13
N VAL A 179 -4.41 -11.36 4.19
CA VAL A 179 -5.58 -11.50 3.32
C VAL A 179 -5.18 -11.40 1.85
N GLY A 180 -4.35 -10.41 1.48
CA GLY A 180 -3.87 -10.29 0.10
C GLY A 180 -2.98 -11.45 -0.33
N ILE A 181 -2.13 -11.98 0.56
CA ILE A 181 -1.33 -13.18 0.27
C ILE A 181 -2.25 -14.37 -0.05
N GLN A 182 -3.27 -14.61 0.79
CA GLN A 182 -4.20 -15.72 0.59
C GLN A 182 -5.02 -15.55 -0.71
N ALA A 183 -5.59 -14.36 -0.94
CA ALA A 183 -6.39 -14.06 -2.12
C ALA A 183 -5.59 -14.24 -3.42
N VAL A 184 -4.34 -13.76 -3.46
CA VAL A 184 -3.44 -13.91 -4.62
C VAL A 184 -3.05 -15.37 -4.85
N GLN A 185 -2.73 -16.12 -3.80
CA GLN A 185 -2.36 -17.53 -3.93
C GLN A 185 -3.52 -18.35 -4.52
N GLN A 186 -4.75 -18.09 -4.08
CA GLN A 186 -5.95 -18.75 -4.60
C GLN A 186 -6.19 -18.40 -6.07
N LEU A 187 -6.10 -17.11 -6.43
CA LEU A 187 -6.19 -16.64 -7.82
C LEU A 187 -5.22 -17.36 -8.76
N GLN A 188 -3.98 -17.57 -8.30
CA GLN A 188 -2.96 -18.28 -9.08
C GLN A 188 -3.26 -19.77 -9.21
N GLN A 189 -3.71 -20.43 -8.13
CA GLN A 189 -4.11 -21.85 -8.16
C GLN A 189 -5.26 -22.10 -9.13
N ASN A 190 -6.26 -21.23 -9.14
CA ASN A 190 -7.43 -21.39 -10.01
C ASN A 190 -7.07 -21.19 -11.48
N LYS A 191 -6.20 -20.21 -11.81
CA LYS A 191 -5.66 -20.05 -13.16
C LYS A 191 -4.85 -21.28 -13.62
N ALA A 192 -4.04 -21.85 -12.74
CA ALA A 192 -3.29 -23.07 -13.05
C ALA A 192 -4.22 -24.26 -13.32
N ASN A 193 -5.25 -24.45 -12.49
CA ASN A 193 -6.25 -25.51 -12.67
C ASN A 193 -7.05 -25.36 -13.96
N ALA A 194 -7.49 -24.14 -14.30
CA ALA A 194 -8.20 -23.84 -15.54
C ALA A 194 -7.33 -24.12 -16.79
N SER A 195 -6.02 -23.88 -16.71
CA SER A 195 -5.08 -24.18 -17.79
C SER A 195 -4.75 -25.67 -17.94
N ALA A 196 -4.92 -26.47 -16.87
CA ALA A 196 -4.74 -27.91 -16.89
C ALA A 196 -6.00 -28.67 -17.39
N SER A 197 -7.19 -28.07 -17.26
CA SER A 197 -8.48 -28.70 -17.59
C SER A 197 -9.00 -28.43 -19.02
N VAL A 198 -8.13 -28.22 -20.01
CA VAL A 198 -8.50 -27.93 -21.42
C VAL A 198 -9.21 -29.11 -22.13
N GLN A 199 -9.44 -30.25 -21.47
CA GLN A 199 -10.14 -31.40 -22.06
C GLN A 199 -11.56 -31.70 -21.56
N GLN A 200 -12.15 -30.94 -20.63
CA GLN A 200 -13.58 -31.14 -20.30
C GLN A 200 -14.35 -29.82 -20.11
N ILE A 201 -15.30 -29.61 -21.02
CA ILE A 201 -16.23 -28.48 -21.08
C ILE A 201 -17.40 -28.70 -20.09
N LYS A 202 -17.81 -27.61 -19.42
CA LYS A 202 -19.03 -27.34 -18.62
C LYS A 202 -18.99 -27.66 -17.11
N HIS A 203 -19.01 -26.58 -16.32
CA HIS A 203 -19.25 -26.38 -14.86
C HIS A 203 -17.99 -25.84 -14.13
N THR A 204 -17.93 -24.70 -13.43
CA THR A 204 -18.86 -23.61 -13.08
C THR A 204 -17.95 -22.42 -12.67
N PRO A 205 -18.16 -21.17 -13.10
CA PRO A 205 -17.29 -20.02 -12.75
C PRO A 205 -17.53 -19.46 -11.34
N THR A 206 -18.19 -20.21 -10.44
CA THR A 206 -18.75 -19.70 -9.18
C THR A 206 -17.78 -19.72 -8.01
N MET A 207 -16.80 -20.62 -7.98
CA MET A 207 -15.84 -20.73 -6.85
C MET A 207 -14.71 -19.68 -6.92
N ASP A 208 -14.34 -19.22 -8.12
CA ASP A 208 -13.25 -18.26 -8.35
C ASP A 208 -13.63 -16.83 -7.92
N SER A 209 -14.88 -16.43 -8.14
CA SER A 209 -15.42 -15.14 -7.69
C SER A 209 -15.63 -15.12 -6.18
N PHE A 210 -16.08 -16.24 -5.61
CA PHE A 210 -16.61 -16.31 -4.25
C PHE A 210 -15.61 -15.95 -3.16
N GLN A 211 -14.36 -16.43 -3.22
CA GLN A 211 -13.38 -16.15 -2.15
C GLN A 211 -12.71 -14.77 -2.29
N ILE A 212 -12.56 -14.25 -3.52
CA ILE A 212 -12.16 -12.86 -3.74
C ILE A 212 -13.26 -11.93 -3.23
N GLU A 213 -14.51 -12.27 -3.51
CA GLU A 213 -15.70 -11.59 -2.98
C GLU A 213 -15.73 -11.67 -1.46
N THR A 214 -15.41 -12.82 -0.86
CA THR A 214 -15.29 -12.98 0.61
C THR A 214 -14.19 -12.10 1.21
N ALA A 215 -13.00 -12.07 0.63
CA ALA A 215 -11.92 -11.20 1.09
C ALA A 215 -12.25 -9.72 0.90
N THR A 216 -12.94 -9.39 -0.19
CA THR A 216 -13.43 -8.03 -0.47
C THR A 216 -14.52 -7.62 0.51
N GLU A 217 -15.44 -8.53 0.85
CA GLU A 217 -16.48 -8.35 1.85
C GLU A 217 -15.88 -8.02 3.22
N MET A 218 -14.78 -8.68 3.61
CA MET A 218 -14.06 -8.33 4.84
C MET A 218 -13.60 -6.86 4.84
N PHE A 219 -12.98 -6.40 3.73
CA PHE A 219 -12.56 -4.99 3.63
C PHE A 219 -13.75 -4.02 3.62
N THR A 220 -14.84 -4.38 2.93
CA THR A 220 -16.09 -3.60 2.91
C THR A 220 -16.73 -3.50 4.30
N ASN A 221 -16.74 -4.61 5.05
CA ASN A 221 -17.24 -4.65 6.42
C ASN A 221 -16.39 -3.78 7.35
N LEU A 222 -15.06 -3.90 7.28
CA LEU A 222 -14.14 -3.10 8.10
C LEU A 222 -14.25 -1.61 7.78
N ILE A 223 -14.22 -1.22 6.51
CA ILE A 223 -14.28 0.20 6.13
C ILE A 223 -15.62 0.83 6.53
N THR A 224 -16.72 0.06 6.49
CA THR A 224 -18.04 0.59 6.86
C THR A 224 -18.22 0.64 8.38
N SER A 225 -17.64 -0.32 9.12
CA SER A 225 -17.81 -0.42 10.58
C SER A 225 -16.82 0.43 11.38
N PHE A 226 -15.65 0.75 10.82
CA PHE A 226 -14.65 1.58 11.48
C PHE A 226 -15.06 3.05 11.59
N ASP A 227 -14.53 3.71 12.62
CA ASP A 227 -14.56 5.17 12.71
C ASP A 227 -13.50 5.78 11.77
N THR A 228 -13.41 7.11 11.75
CA THR A 228 -12.47 7.84 10.90
C THR A 228 -11.01 7.41 11.12
N GLU A 229 -10.61 7.15 12.36
CA GLU A 229 -9.25 6.71 12.71
C GLU A 229 -8.98 5.28 12.20
N GLY A 230 -9.88 4.34 12.49
CA GLY A 230 -9.75 2.96 12.03
C GLY A 230 -9.72 2.87 10.50
N ARG A 231 -10.60 3.62 9.81
CA ARG A 231 -10.61 3.71 8.34
C ARG A 231 -9.28 4.22 7.81
N TYR A 232 -8.73 5.27 8.42
CA TYR A 232 -7.45 5.84 8.01
C TYR A 232 -6.30 4.83 8.16
N LEU A 233 -6.26 4.06 9.26
CA LEU A 233 -5.27 3.02 9.49
C LEU A 233 -5.41 1.85 8.51
N LEU A 234 -6.64 1.37 8.27
CA LEU A 234 -6.93 0.32 7.30
C LEU A 234 -6.50 0.72 5.88
N LEU A 235 -6.89 1.91 5.44
CA LEU A 235 -6.54 2.44 4.12
C LEU A 235 -5.03 2.62 3.98
N ASN A 236 -4.33 3.05 5.04
CA ASN A 236 -2.88 3.10 5.05
C ASN A 236 -2.23 1.71 4.92
N ALA A 237 -2.78 0.69 5.59
CA ALA A 237 -2.30 -0.68 5.49
C ALA A 237 -2.44 -1.25 4.07
N ILE A 238 -3.57 -0.95 3.40
CA ILE A 238 -3.82 -1.28 1.99
C ILE A 238 -2.87 -0.51 1.06
N ALA A 239 -2.77 0.81 1.24
CA ALA A 239 -1.94 1.68 0.41
C ALA A 239 -0.44 1.36 0.53
N ASN A 240 0.02 0.78 1.64
CA ASN A 240 1.39 0.27 1.79
C ASN A 240 1.72 -0.86 0.81
N GLN A 241 0.72 -1.50 0.20
CA GLN A 241 0.92 -2.58 -0.75
C GLN A 241 0.98 -2.09 -2.20
N LEU A 242 0.65 -0.81 -2.46
CA LEU A 242 0.68 -0.18 -3.79
C LEU A 242 2.12 0.20 -4.20
N ARG A 243 2.97 -0.81 -4.43
CA ARG A 243 4.42 -0.65 -4.68
C ARG A 243 4.75 -0.82 -6.16
N TYR A 244 5.84 -1.50 -6.51
CA TYR A 244 6.17 -1.84 -7.91
C TYR A 244 5.20 -2.87 -8.51
N PRO A 245 5.20 -3.09 -9.84
CA PRO A 245 4.39 -4.14 -10.48
C PRO A 245 4.63 -5.52 -9.84
N ASN A 246 3.62 -6.02 -9.15
CA ASN A 246 3.56 -7.36 -8.56
C ASN A 246 2.09 -7.70 -8.28
N SER A 247 1.80 -8.95 -7.95
CA SER A 247 0.41 -9.40 -7.75
C SER A 247 -0.28 -8.78 -6.54
N HIS A 248 0.45 -8.42 -5.48
CA HIS A 248 -0.15 -7.70 -4.35
C HIS A 248 -0.53 -6.28 -4.75
N THR A 249 0.36 -5.54 -5.42
CA THR A 249 0.07 -4.20 -5.94
C THR A 249 -1.19 -4.19 -6.80
N HIS A 250 -1.32 -5.17 -7.70
CA HIS A 250 -2.50 -5.31 -8.56
C HIS A 250 -3.77 -5.59 -7.74
N TYR A 251 -3.71 -6.57 -6.84
CA TYR A 251 -4.83 -6.91 -5.95
C TYR A 251 -5.30 -5.70 -5.11
N TYR A 252 -4.39 -5.00 -4.44
CA TYR A 252 -4.77 -3.87 -3.59
C TYR A 252 -5.16 -2.62 -4.36
N SER A 253 -4.65 -2.44 -5.58
CA SER A 253 -5.17 -1.41 -6.49
C SER A 253 -6.64 -1.69 -6.80
N PHE A 254 -6.98 -2.94 -7.12
CA PHE A 254 -8.37 -3.35 -7.31
C PHE A 254 -9.21 -3.11 -6.05
N ILE A 255 -8.74 -3.51 -4.86
CA ILE A 255 -9.48 -3.31 -3.60
C ILE A 255 -9.76 -1.82 -3.35
N ILE A 256 -8.78 -0.93 -3.47
CA ILE A 256 -9.00 0.52 -3.26
C ILE A 256 -10.06 1.06 -4.22
N LEU A 257 -9.96 0.71 -5.50
CA LEU A 257 -10.89 1.18 -6.52
C LEU A 257 -12.30 0.62 -6.32
N HIS A 258 -12.41 -0.65 -5.90
CA HIS A 258 -13.68 -1.28 -5.56
C HIS A 258 -14.33 -0.60 -4.34
N LEU A 259 -13.58 -0.41 -3.25
CA LEU A 259 -14.08 0.26 -2.06
C LEU A 259 -14.54 1.70 -2.35
N PHE A 260 -13.86 2.41 -3.26
CA PHE A 260 -14.30 3.73 -3.69
C PHE A 260 -15.62 3.68 -4.49
N ALA A 261 -15.73 2.74 -5.43
CA ALA A 261 -16.90 2.61 -6.29
C ALA A 261 -18.16 2.18 -5.52
N GLU A 262 -18.02 1.23 -4.59
CA GLU A 262 -19.14 0.66 -3.83
C GLU A 262 -19.43 1.42 -2.52
N ALA A 263 -18.64 2.45 -2.17
CA ALA A 263 -18.87 3.24 -0.98
C ALA A 263 -20.23 3.93 -1.01
N THR A 264 -21.06 3.63 -0.02
CA THR A 264 -22.38 4.26 0.19
C THR A 264 -22.29 5.60 0.92
N GLN A 265 -21.20 5.83 1.65
CA GLN A 265 -20.95 7.07 2.39
C GLN A 265 -19.80 7.84 1.74
N GLU A 266 -20.03 9.11 1.40
CA GLU A 266 -19.03 9.96 0.74
C GLU A 266 -17.75 10.14 1.56
N ILE A 267 -17.85 10.13 2.90
CA ILE A 267 -16.67 10.19 3.79
C ILE A 267 -15.67 9.06 3.53
N ILE A 268 -16.12 7.88 3.10
CA ILE A 268 -15.22 6.76 2.75
C ILE A 268 -14.43 7.11 1.49
N GLN A 269 -15.09 7.67 0.48
CA GLN A 269 -14.48 8.12 -0.77
C GLN A 269 -13.48 9.25 -0.52
N GLU A 270 -13.84 10.20 0.33
CA GLU A 270 -12.96 11.29 0.77
C GLU A 270 -11.71 10.73 1.48
N GLN A 271 -11.87 9.79 2.42
CA GLN A 271 -10.74 9.20 3.13
C GLN A 271 -9.82 8.36 2.24
N ILE A 272 -10.37 7.58 1.30
CA ILE A 272 -9.58 6.89 0.27
C ILE A 272 -8.74 7.90 -0.50
N THR A 273 -9.39 8.97 -0.98
CA THR A 273 -8.74 10.03 -1.75
C THR A 273 -7.65 10.72 -0.93
N ARG A 274 -7.92 11.04 0.33
CA ARG A 274 -6.96 11.65 1.26
C ARG A 274 -5.71 10.78 1.43
N VAL A 275 -5.87 9.48 1.69
CA VAL A 275 -4.72 8.57 1.87
C VAL A 275 -3.86 8.45 0.60
N LEU A 276 -4.48 8.43 -0.58
CA LEU A 276 -3.75 8.43 -1.84
C LEU A 276 -3.02 9.77 -2.06
N LEU A 277 -3.73 10.89 -1.88
CA LEU A 277 -3.17 12.22 -2.12
C LEU A 277 -2.07 12.62 -1.15
N GLU A 278 -2.23 12.38 0.15
CA GLU A 278 -1.22 12.78 1.14
C GLU A 278 0.14 12.13 0.80
N ARG A 279 0.11 10.94 0.19
CA ARG A 279 1.30 10.24 -0.31
C ARG A 279 1.84 10.78 -1.63
N LEU A 280 1.07 11.57 -2.38
CA LEU A 280 1.51 12.19 -3.65
C LEU A 280 1.98 13.63 -3.49
N ILE A 281 1.49 14.36 -2.48
CA ILE A 281 1.88 15.77 -2.25
C ILE A 281 3.29 15.94 -1.68
N VAL A 282 3.88 14.86 -1.16
CA VAL A 282 5.26 14.88 -0.66
C VAL A 282 6.28 14.82 -1.79
N ASN A 283 7.54 15.10 -1.47
CA ASN A 283 8.62 15.01 -2.43
C ASN A 283 8.80 13.57 -2.94
N ARG A 284 9.30 13.45 -4.18
CA ARG A 284 9.71 12.17 -4.74
C ARG A 284 10.69 11.45 -3.80
N PRO A 285 10.70 10.10 -3.76
CA PRO A 285 10.02 9.20 -4.69
C PRO A 285 8.55 8.92 -4.34
N HIS A 286 7.80 8.45 -5.33
CA HIS A 286 6.41 7.98 -5.19
C HIS A 286 6.32 6.51 -5.61
N PRO A 287 5.62 5.64 -4.87
CA PRO A 287 5.43 4.24 -5.28
C PRO A 287 4.69 4.14 -6.62
N TRP A 288 5.10 3.20 -7.47
CA TRP A 288 4.52 3.06 -8.82
C TRP A 288 3.01 2.74 -8.78
N GLY A 289 2.62 1.77 -7.96
CA GLY A 289 1.24 1.34 -7.78
C GLY A 289 0.36 2.44 -7.22
N LEU A 290 0.89 3.25 -6.30
CA LEU A 290 0.19 4.43 -5.78
C LEU A 290 -0.18 5.40 -6.90
N LEU A 291 0.77 5.70 -7.79
CA LEU A 291 0.51 6.56 -8.96
C LEU A 291 -0.54 5.93 -9.87
N ILE A 292 -0.37 4.65 -10.20
CA ILE A 292 -1.30 3.91 -11.08
C ILE A 292 -2.73 3.91 -10.54
N THR A 293 -2.92 3.54 -9.27
CA THR A 293 -4.24 3.52 -8.62
C THR A 293 -4.86 4.91 -8.59
N SER A 294 -4.06 5.95 -8.30
CA SER A 294 -4.55 7.33 -8.25
C SER A 294 -4.94 7.85 -9.64
N ILE A 295 -4.15 7.55 -10.67
CA ILE A 295 -4.45 7.90 -12.07
C ILE A 295 -5.74 7.23 -12.52
N GLU A 296 -5.90 5.93 -12.23
CA GLU A 296 -7.09 5.17 -12.59
C GLU A 296 -8.34 5.76 -11.93
N LEU A 297 -8.26 6.05 -10.62
CA LEU A 297 -9.34 6.65 -9.86
C LEU A 297 -9.78 8.01 -10.44
N ILE A 298 -8.80 8.86 -10.79
CA ILE A 298 -9.06 10.23 -11.25
C ILE A 298 -9.49 10.29 -12.71
N LYS A 299 -8.91 9.46 -13.59
CA LYS A 299 -9.12 9.55 -15.04
C LYS A 299 -10.24 8.65 -15.55
N ASN A 300 -10.53 7.51 -14.91
CA ASN A 300 -11.57 6.62 -15.39
C ASN A 300 -12.96 7.17 -15.03
N PRO A 301 -13.82 7.50 -16.02
CA PRO A 301 -15.15 8.05 -15.78
C PRO A 301 -16.04 7.15 -14.92
N ARG A 302 -15.76 5.83 -14.85
CA ARG A 302 -16.49 4.87 -14.02
C ARG A 302 -16.58 5.30 -12.55
N TYR A 303 -15.53 5.92 -12.01
CA TYR A 303 -15.50 6.30 -10.58
C TYR A 303 -16.23 7.61 -10.31
N ASN A 304 -16.56 8.38 -11.35
CA ASN A 304 -17.26 9.65 -11.23
C ASN A 304 -16.56 10.61 -10.25
N PHE A 305 -15.22 10.59 -10.25
CA PHE A 305 -14.38 11.23 -9.23
C PHE A 305 -14.63 12.73 -9.13
N TRP A 306 -14.57 13.43 -10.27
CA TRP A 306 -14.73 14.88 -10.35
C TRP A 306 -16.15 15.38 -10.08
N ASN A 307 -17.14 14.51 -9.89
CA ASN A 307 -18.50 14.90 -9.55
C ASN A 307 -18.80 14.73 -8.05
N ARG A 308 -17.79 14.38 -7.24
CA ARG A 308 -17.93 14.28 -5.78
C ARG A 308 -17.83 15.67 -5.14
N SER A 309 -18.52 15.89 -4.02
CA SER A 309 -18.57 17.22 -3.41
C SER A 309 -17.21 17.64 -2.85
N PHE A 310 -16.47 16.69 -2.26
CA PHE A 310 -15.17 16.95 -1.66
C PHE A 310 -14.09 17.38 -2.67
N THR A 311 -14.22 17.04 -3.96
CA THR A 311 -13.24 17.45 -4.98
C THR A 311 -13.29 18.93 -5.30
N HIS A 312 -14.41 19.58 -4.98
CA HIS A 312 -14.67 21.01 -5.21
C HIS A 312 -14.76 21.81 -3.90
N SER A 313 -14.40 21.19 -2.78
CA SER A 313 -14.52 21.79 -1.45
C SER A 313 -13.61 23.01 -1.26
N ALA A 314 -12.47 23.05 -1.95
CA ALA A 314 -11.54 24.18 -1.95
C ALA A 314 -10.75 24.26 -3.27
N PRO A 315 -10.47 25.47 -3.81
CA PRO A 315 -9.68 25.65 -5.03
C PRO A 315 -8.27 25.03 -4.96
N GLU A 316 -7.67 24.97 -3.77
CA GLU A 316 -6.36 24.35 -3.56
C GLU A 316 -6.40 22.84 -3.75
N ILE A 317 -7.49 22.20 -3.32
CA ILE A 317 -7.72 20.75 -3.46
C ILE A 317 -7.93 20.40 -4.94
N GLU A 318 -8.72 21.21 -5.66
CA GLU A 318 -8.93 21.05 -7.10
C GLU A 318 -7.62 21.18 -7.88
N LYS A 319 -6.85 22.25 -7.63
CA LYS A 319 -5.52 22.45 -8.24
C LYS A 319 -4.56 21.31 -7.93
N LEU A 320 -4.63 20.74 -6.73
CA LEU A 320 -3.81 19.60 -6.35
C LEU A 320 -4.17 18.37 -7.18
N PHE A 321 -5.46 18.05 -7.33
CA PHE A 321 -5.92 16.95 -8.16
C PHE A 321 -5.52 17.13 -9.63
N GLU A 322 -5.68 18.34 -10.16
CA GLU A 322 -5.23 18.65 -11.52
C GLU A 322 -3.72 18.47 -11.67
N SER A 323 -2.93 18.90 -10.68
CA SER A 323 -1.48 18.76 -10.70
C SER A 323 -1.06 17.29 -10.69
N VAL A 324 -1.71 16.44 -9.90
CA VAL A 324 -1.51 14.99 -9.92
C VAL A 324 -1.91 14.40 -11.27
N ALA A 325 -3.07 14.79 -11.81
CA ALA A 325 -3.56 14.31 -13.11
C ALA A 325 -2.63 14.70 -14.28
N ARG A 326 -2.05 15.91 -14.23
CA ARG A 326 -1.10 16.45 -15.21
C ARG A 326 0.31 15.88 -15.05
N SER A 327 0.85 15.83 -13.83
CA SER A 327 2.20 15.28 -13.56
C SER A 327 2.29 13.77 -13.86
N CYS A 328 1.15 13.09 -13.82
CA CYS A 328 0.99 11.71 -14.30
C CYS A 328 0.53 11.63 -15.77
N GLY A 329 0.71 12.67 -16.59
CA GLY A 329 0.16 12.73 -17.95
C GLY A 329 0.86 13.65 -18.96
N ALA A 330 1.93 14.37 -18.60
CA ALA A 330 2.63 15.25 -19.53
C ALA A 330 4.15 15.12 -19.42
N LYS A 331 4.78 14.73 -20.53
CA LYS A 331 6.15 15.15 -20.81
C LYS A 331 6.17 16.67 -20.80
N ALA A 332 7.16 17.26 -20.15
CA ALA A 332 7.56 18.63 -20.43
C ALA A 332 7.74 18.74 -21.96
N VAL A 333 6.90 19.53 -22.60
CA VAL A 333 7.18 19.98 -23.96
C VAL A 333 8.40 20.88 -23.79
N ASP A 334 9.48 20.43 -24.40
CA ASP A 334 10.69 21.19 -24.63
C ASP A 334 10.28 22.56 -25.16
N GLU A 335 10.34 23.61 -24.33
CA GLU A 335 10.34 24.98 -24.81
C GLU A 335 11.67 25.17 -25.52
N GLY A 336 11.68 24.75 -26.79
CA GLY A 336 12.66 25.18 -27.76
C GLY A 336 12.57 26.69 -27.85
N ILE A 337 13.44 27.37 -27.10
CA ILE A 337 13.80 28.75 -27.36
C ILE A 337 14.50 28.74 -28.71
N SER A 338 13.71 29.00 -29.75
CA SER A 338 14.19 29.42 -31.05
C SER A 338 14.96 30.72 -30.84
N VAL A 339 16.29 30.62 -30.85
CA VAL A 339 17.16 31.76 -31.05
C VAL A 339 16.86 32.29 -32.45
N GLN A 340 16.04 33.33 -32.52
CA GLN A 340 15.98 34.19 -33.70
C GLN A 340 17.28 34.98 -33.73
N ASP A 341 18.20 34.57 -34.61
CA ASP A 341 19.30 35.41 -35.07
C ASP A 341 18.71 36.63 -35.78
N GLY A 342 18.60 37.73 -35.03
CA GLY A 342 18.36 39.07 -35.53
C GLY A 342 19.68 39.81 -35.68
N SER A 343 20.11 39.94 -36.93
CA SER A 343 21.12 40.87 -37.44
C SER A 343 21.22 42.20 -36.68
N HIS A 344 22.44 42.56 -36.26
CA HIS A 344 23.15 43.79 -36.63
C HIS A 344 24.64 43.71 -36.32
#